data_AF-A0A7S6M570-F1
#
_entry.id   AF-A0A7S6M570-F1
#
_cell.length_a   1.000
_cell.length_b   1.000
_cell.length_c   1.000
_cell.angle_alpha   90.00
_cell.angle_beta   90.00
_cell.angle_gamma   90.00
#
_symmetry.space_group_name_H-M   'P 1'
#
loop_
_entity.id
_entity.type
_entity.pdbx_description
1 polymer ?
#
loop_
_entity_poly.entity_id
_entity_poly.type
_entity_poly.pdbx_seq_one_letter_code
_entity_poly.pdbx_strand_id
1 'polypeptide(L)'
;MMSRARHLYGLSVVLLLACAPALGQDVRIDVPAEAVELAPGWHDFAATSPLDRLGPIEKRRFPLPGGGSHTNIVVLTGYWPPTNEMLRRFSNNATQNPAGWIGRNWEGRGYDVYAFFPEFPGGLGRGVGDFEVDYQDTSADFWSLVPALEPVGIVTFSRGNVGVEWDIEGGNRTYSSAAWTPDYLAPTRPTADLPIMSETPGTVRYSTHPMAEIRTSVQQLGLGLNVYISPVDDGTFLSNYIGYHGNWYRLMHSALTDPALCICAGHIHVGTAVSVANGELAARQSLRRVLDRLDQQLAVIRARGDLNCDGETNGFDIDAFVLAMVNAEAYAAAYPGCDIGRADVNLNGRVDHFDIDPFVALLMQP
;
A
#
# COMPACT_ATOMS: atom_id res chain seq x y z
N MET A 1 -14.23 33.75 73.02
CA MET A 1 -14.87 32.41 73.10
C MET A 1 -14.20 31.51 72.06
N MET A 2 -13.57 30.42 72.53
CA MET A 2 -13.47 29.07 71.91
C MET A 2 -13.22 28.98 70.38
N SER A 3 -12.07 28.52 69.89
CA SER A 3 -11.52 27.13 69.90
C SER A 3 -11.76 26.38 68.57
N ARG A 4 -10.67 25.82 68.00
CA ARG A 4 -10.55 24.70 67.02
C ARG A 4 -10.98 25.02 65.57
N ALA A 5 -10.42 24.43 64.50
CA ALA A 5 -9.51 23.29 64.32
C ALA A 5 -8.65 23.46 63.04
N ARG A 6 -7.47 22.83 63.04
CA ARG A 6 -6.63 22.56 61.87
C ARG A 6 -7.32 21.56 60.93
N HIS A 7 -7.29 21.78 59.62
CA HIS A 7 -7.37 20.71 58.62
C HIS A 7 -6.23 20.90 57.60
N LEU A 8 -5.36 19.89 57.57
CA LEU A 8 -4.33 19.66 56.57
C LEU A 8 -5.00 19.16 55.29
N TYR A 9 -4.79 19.85 54.17
CA TYR A 9 -4.96 19.25 52.85
C TYR A 9 -3.58 18.93 52.30
N GLY A 10 -3.21 17.65 52.39
CA GLY A 10 -2.05 17.11 51.68
C GLY A 10 -2.41 16.97 50.20
N LEU A 11 -1.77 17.78 49.35
CA LEU A 11 -1.76 17.55 47.91
C LEU A 11 -0.92 16.29 47.65
N SER A 12 -1.59 15.16 47.42
CA SER A 12 -0.97 14.01 46.78
C SER A 12 -0.83 14.32 45.30
N VAL A 13 0.37 14.68 44.87
CA VAL A 13 0.75 14.71 43.46
C VAL A 13 0.78 13.25 43.00
N VAL A 14 -0.31 12.80 42.39
CA VAL A 14 -0.30 11.57 41.58
C VAL A 14 0.50 11.91 40.33
N LEU A 15 1.76 11.47 40.32
CA LEU A 15 2.60 11.46 39.14
C LEU A 15 1.99 10.45 38.17
N LEU A 16 1.11 10.91 37.27
CA LEU A 16 0.82 10.16 36.05
C LEU A 16 2.12 10.12 35.27
N LEU A 17 2.84 8.99 35.35
CA LEU A 17 3.73 8.58 34.28
C LEU A 17 2.86 8.36 33.04
N ALA A 18 2.69 9.42 32.25
CA ALA A 18 2.28 9.30 30.88
C ALA A 18 3.41 8.56 30.15
N CYS A 19 3.21 7.27 29.92
CA CYS A 19 3.96 6.53 28.92
C CYS A 19 3.54 7.12 27.57
N ALA A 20 4.30 8.08 27.06
CA ALA A 20 4.15 8.53 25.69
C ALA A 20 4.51 7.34 24.78
N PRO A 21 3.64 6.94 23.83
CA PRO A 21 4.09 6.00 22.80
C PRO A 21 5.23 6.68 22.05
N ALA A 22 6.36 5.99 21.94
CA ALA A 22 7.43 6.40 21.05
C ALA A 22 6.82 6.48 19.64
N LEU A 23 6.75 7.69 19.08
CA LEU A 23 6.39 7.91 17.70
C LEU A 23 7.37 7.13 16.82
N GLY A 24 6.89 6.52 15.73
CA GLY A 24 7.74 5.83 14.75
C GLY A 24 8.82 6.80 14.28
N GLN A 25 10.03 6.63 14.78
CA GLN A 25 11.17 7.45 14.39
C GLN A 25 11.94 6.69 13.33
N ASP A 26 12.18 7.34 12.20
CA ASP A 26 13.09 6.86 11.16
C ASP A 26 14.47 6.55 11.77
N VAL A 27 14.89 5.28 11.69
CA VAL A 27 16.24 4.89 12.12
C VAL A 27 17.20 5.21 11.00
N ARG A 28 17.96 6.30 11.15
CA ARG A 28 19.20 6.47 10.41
C ARG A 28 20.14 5.34 10.81
N ILE A 29 20.51 4.51 9.84
CA ILE A 29 21.54 3.51 10.07
C ILE A 29 22.89 4.18 9.78
N ASP A 30 23.56 4.61 10.85
CA ASP A 30 24.94 5.11 10.80
C ASP A 30 25.87 3.93 10.52
N VAL A 31 26.03 3.57 9.24
CA VAL A 31 27.07 2.66 8.78
C VAL A 31 28.08 3.47 7.97
N PRO A 32 29.39 3.36 8.24
CA PRO A 32 30.39 3.97 7.40
C PRO A 32 30.22 3.46 5.96
N ALA A 33 30.21 4.40 5.00
CA ALA A 33 30.17 4.11 3.58
C ALA A 33 31.50 3.46 3.14
N GLU A 34 31.72 2.21 3.50
CA GLU A 34 32.76 1.41 2.88
C GLU A 34 32.20 0.88 1.56
N ALA A 35 32.88 1.20 0.47
CA ALA A 35 32.57 0.67 -0.84
C ALA A 35 32.76 -0.85 -0.81
N VAL A 36 31.67 -1.58 -0.59
CA VAL A 36 31.70 -3.03 -0.67
C VAL A 36 31.80 -3.39 -2.15
N GLU A 37 32.93 -3.99 -2.51
CA GLU A 37 33.15 -4.59 -3.82
C GLU A 37 32.03 -5.63 -4.03
N LEU A 38 31.14 -5.35 -4.98
CA LEU A 38 29.99 -6.20 -5.26
C LEU A 38 30.48 -7.59 -5.66
N ALA A 39 29.92 -8.63 -5.04
CA ALA A 39 30.27 -10.00 -5.40
C ALA A 39 30.03 -10.22 -6.92
N PRO A 40 30.88 -11.02 -7.61
CA PRO A 40 30.72 -11.28 -9.04
C PRO A 40 29.28 -11.77 -9.34
N GLY A 41 28.56 -11.03 -10.21
CA GLY A 41 27.14 -11.27 -10.53
C GLY A 41 26.18 -10.17 -10.07
N TRP A 42 26.61 -9.26 -9.19
CA TRP A 42 25.81 -8.11 -8.73
C TRP A 42 26.00 -6.83 -9.55
N HIS A 43 27.03 -6.79 -10.43
CA HIS A 43 27.27 -5.65 -11.32
C HIS A 43 26.20 -5.46 -12.40
N ASP A 44 25.51 -6.54 -12.81
CA ASP A 44 24.41 -6.46 -13.79
C ASP A 44 23.10 -5.94 -13.19
N PHE A 45 22.96 -5.92 -11.85
CA PHE A 45 21.73 -5.46 -11.20
C PHE A 45 21.48 -3.96 -11.34
N ALA A 46 22.56 -3.18 -11.48
CA ALA A 46 22.50 -1.72 -11.64
C ALA A 46 22.29 -1.28 -13.10
N ALA A 47 22.35 -2.19 -14.08
CA ALA A 47 22.38 -1.86 -15.51
C ALA A 47 21.04 -2.10 -16.24
N THR A 48 20.06 -2.75 -15.60
CA THR A 48 18.74 -3.05 -16.18
C THR A 48 17.65 -2.51 -15.28
N SER A 49 16.65 -1.82 -15.85
CA SER A 49 15.55 -1.28 -15.04
C SER A 49 14.75 -2.41 -14.37
N PRO A 50 14.08 -2.15 -13.23
CA PRO A 50 13.18 -3.10 -12.60
C PRO A 50 12.19 -3.74 -13.60
N LEU A 51 11.71 -2.94 -14.56
CA LEU A 51 10.76 -3.35 -15.59
C LEU A 51 11.33 -4.37 -16.58
N ASP A 52 12.59 -4.21 -16.99
CA ASP A 52 13.22 -5.11 -17.96
C ASP A 52 13.34 -6.55 -17.41
N ARG A 53 13.40 -6.68 -16.08
CA ARG A 53 13.49 -7.96 -15.37
C ARG A 53 12.16 -8.70 -15.23
N LEU A 54 11.02 -8.03 -15.42
CA LEU A 54 9.70 -8.62 -15.20
C LEU A 54 9.22 -9.52 -16.35
N GLY A 55 9.83 -9.40 -17.54
CA GLY A 55 9.32 -10.07 -18.73
C GLY A 55 7.93 -9.55 -19.13
N PRO A 56 7.18 -10.28 -19.98
CA PRO A 56 5.83 -9.87 -20.37
C PRO A 56 4.86 -9.93 -19.17
N ILE A 57 4.21 -8.80 -18.88
CA ILE A 57 3.25 -8.66 -17.77
C ILE A 57 1.83 -8.74 -18.32
N GLU A 58 1.10 -9.78 -17.96
CA GLU A 58 -0.33 -9.89 -18.27
C GLU A 58 -1.15 -9.12 -17.22
N LYS A 59 -1.63 -7.93 -17.59
CA LYS A 59 -2.59 -7.17 -16.78
C LYS A 59 -4.01 -7.51 -17.23
N ARG A 60 -4.88 -8.01 -16.35
CA ARG A 60 -6.36 -7.86 -16.48
C ARG A 60 -6.87 -7.08 -15.30
N ARG A 61 -7.36 -5.90 -15.61
CA ARG A 61 -7.90 -4.95 -14.66
C ARG A 61 -9.42 -5.16 -14.55
N PHE A 62 -9.73 -6.30 -13.92
CA PHE A 62 -10.98 -6.69 -13.25
C PHE A 62 -12.11 -7.39 -14.06
N PRO A 63 -12.05 -8.73 -14.23
CA PRO A 63 -13.14 -9.58 -13.69
C PRO A 63 -12.69 -10.94 -13.11
N LEU A 64 -13.44 -11.50 -12.13
CA LEU A 64 -13.62 -12.96 -11.79
C LEU A 64 -14.82 -13.14 -10.81
N PRO A 65 -15.67 -14.20 -10.93
CA PRO A 65 -15.31 -15.63 -10.70
C PRO A 65 -15.67 -16.61 -11.83
N GLY A 66 -14.72 -17.46 -12.28
CA GLY A 66 -15.05 -18.60 -13.18
C GLY A 66 -13.95 -19.32 -13.99
N GLY A 67 -12.87 -18.68 -14.48
CA GLY A 67 -11.71 -19.44 -14.98
C GLY A 67 -10.80 -18.84 -16.06
N GLY A 68 -9.49 -18.74 -15.76
CA GLY A 68 -8.36 -18.40 -16.65
C GLY A 68 -7.33 -17.49 -15.95
N SER A 69 -6.01 -17.67 -16.15
CA SER A 69 -4.92 -17.23 -15.24
C SER A 69 -4.82 -15.72 -14.94
N HIS A 70 -5.18 -15.35 -13.71
CA HIS A 70 -4.74 -14.28 -12.75
C HIS A 70 -4.00 -13.03 -13.21
N THR A 71 -4.41 -11.85 -12.69
CA THR A 71 -4.26 -10.62 -13.49
C THR A 71 -4.40 -9.24 -12.81
N ASN A 72 -4.78 -9.15 -11.53
CA ASN A 72 -4.68 -7.89 -10.78
C ASN A 72 -3.33 -7.83 -10.08
N ILE A 73 -2.63 -6.70 -10.13
CA ILE A 73 -1.28 -6.60 -9.61
C ILE A 73 -1.27 -5.93 -8.23
N VAL A 74 -0.53 -6.50 -7.28
CA VAL A 74 -0.21 -5.85 -6.01
C VAL A 74 1.31 -5.71 -5.89
N VAL A 75 1.76 -4.52 -5.53
CA VAL A 75 3.18 -4.19 -5.38
C VAL A 75 3.55 -4.10 -3.91
N LEU A 76 4.64 -4.76 -3.55
CA LEU A 76 5.28 -4.69 -2.24
C LEU A 76 6.66 -4.04 -2.39
N THR A 77 7.08 -3.24 -1.41
CA THR A 77 8.47 -2.79 -1.31
C THR A 77 9.03 -3.01 0.09
N GLY A 78 10.35 -3.16 0.23
CA GLY A 78 10.98 -3.44 1.53
C GLY A 78 12.37 -2.82 1.68
N TYR A 79 12.50 -1.78 2.52
CA TYR A 79 13.79 -1.18 2.85
C TYR A 79 14.47 -1.78 4.08
N TRP A 80 15.68 -2.31 3.85
CA TRP A 80 16.55 -2.97 4.82
C TRP A 80 15.98 -4.25 5.45
N PRO A 81 16.85 -5.16 5.92
CA PRO A 81 16.42 -6.26 6.77
C PRO A 81 15.74 -5.73 8.04
N PRO A 82 14.69 -6.40 8.55
CA PRO A 82 14.17 -7.68 8.07
C PRO A 82 13.19 -7.58 6.89
N THR A 83 12.88 -6.38 6.39
CA THR A 83 11.77 -6.18 5.44
C THR A 83 12.05 -6.66 4.01
N ASN A 84 13.24 -6.45 3.47
CA ASN A 84 13.61 -7.03 2.18
C ASN A 84 13.61 -8.58 2.26
N GLU A 85 14.16 -9.14 3.34
CA GLU A 85 14.24 -10.58 3.56
C GLU A 85 12.87 -11.25 3.70
N MET A 86 11.96 -10.65 4.48
CA MET A 86 10.62 -11.23 4.67
C MET A 86 9.76 -11.18 3.40
N LEU A 87 10.11 -10.32 2.44
CA LEU A 87 9.42 -10.20 1.17
C LEU A 87 10.08 -11.02 0.06
N ARG A 88 11.23 -11.64 0.31
CA ARG A 88 12.07 -12.31 -0.70
C ARG A 88 11.31 -13.28 -1.59
N ARG A 89 10.37 -14.05 -1.03
CA ARG A 89 9.56 -15.02 -1.79
C ARG A 89 8.61 -14.39 -2.82
N PHE A 90 8.28 -13.11 -2.66
CA PHE A 90 7.47 -12.33 -3.59
C PHE A 90 8.29 -11.59 -4.66
N SER A 91 9.63 -11.59 -4.58
CA SER A 91 10.45 -11.15 -5.70
C SER A 91 10.39 -12.20 -6.81
N ASN A 92 10.13 -11.75 -8.04
CA ASN A 92 10.17 -12.59 -9.23
C ASN A 92 11.56 -12.63 -9.87
N ASN A 93 12.53 -11.92 -9.30
CA ASN A 93 13.92 -11.98 -9.71
C ASN A 93 14.57 -13.27 -9.17
N ALA A 94 14.96 -14.18 -10.08
CA ALA A 94 15.53 -15.48 -9.72
C ALA A 94 16.87 -15.37 -8.96
N THR A 95 17.59 -14.26 -9.11
CA THR A 95 18.84 -14.04 -8.38
C THR A 95 18.58 -13.58 -6.94
N GLN A 96 17.58 -12.72 -6.71
CA GLN A 96 17.13 -12.37 -5.35
C GLN A 96 16.36 -13.53 -4.68
N ASN A 97 15.64 -14.32 -5.46
CA ASN A 97 14.77 -15.39 -4.99
C ASN A 97 15.02 -16.71 -5.75
N PRO A 98 16.15 -17.40 -5.46
CA PRO A 98 16.49 -18.66 -6.11
C PRO A 98 15.52 -19.79 -5.77
N ALA A 99 14.73 -19.65 -4.69
CA ALA A 99 13.67 -20.58 -4.31
C ALA A 99 12.38 -20.44 -5.14
N GLY A 100 12.35 -19.49 -6.08
CA GLY A 100 11.22 -19.27 -6.97
C GLY A 100 10.14 -18.36 -6.39
N TRP A 101 9.52 -17.61 -7.30
CA TRP A 101 8.46 -16.65 -7.04
C TRP A 101 7.16 -17.33 -6.64
N ILE A 102 6.56 -16.90 -5.52
CA ILE A 102 5.27 -17.44 -5.04
C ILE A 102 4.09 -16.49 -5.32
N GLY A 103 4.35 -15.32 -5.89
CA GLY A 103 3.36 -14.26 -5.99
C GLY A 103 2.32 -14.46 -7.08
N ARG A 104 2.56 -15.37 -8.03
CA ARG A 104 1.58 -15.68 -9.08
C ARG A 104 0.32 -16.25 -8.45
N ASN A 105 -0.83 -15.63 -8.73
CA ASN A 105 -2.12 -16.01 -8.18
C ASN A 105 -2.07 -16.31 -6.68
N TRP A 106 -1.54 -15.37 -5.92
CA TRP A 106 -1.23 -15.67 -4.54
C TRP A 106 -2.50 -16.09 -3.78
N GLU A 107 -2.42 -17.26 -3.14
CA GLU A 107 -3.52 -17.96 -2.44
C GLU A 107 -4.78 -18.26 -3.28
N GLY A 108 -4.67 -18.29 -4.61
CA GLY A 108 -5.84 -18.57 -5.45
C GLY A 108 -6.77 -17.37 -5.65
N ARG A 109 -6.36 -16.17 -5.24
CA ARG A 109 -7.24 -15.00 -5.11
C ARG A 109 -7.32 -14.11 -6.35
N GLY A 110 -6.62 -14.46 -7.44
CA GLY A 110 -6.64 -13.66 -8.68
C GLY A 110 -5.70 -12.44 -8.66
N TYR A 111 -4.74 -12.42 -7.73
CA TYR A 111 -3.73 -11.36 -7.63
C TYR A 111 -2.33 -11.91 -7.88
N ASP A 112 -1.58 -11.22 -8.75
CA ASP A 112 -0.14 -11.39 -8.87
C ASP A 112 0.56 -10.39 -7.97
N VAL A 113 1.39 -10.90 -7.05
CA VAL A 113 2.04 -10.10 -6.01
C VAL A 113 3.54 -10.02 -6.30
N TYR A 114 4.04 -8.81 -6.53
CA TYR A 114 5.45 -8.56 -6.80
C TYR A 114 6.08 -7.79 -5.64
N ALA A 115 7.28 -8.19 -5.21
CA ALA A 115 8.08 -7.42 -4.27
C ALA A 115 9.36 -6.93 -4.93
N PHE A 116 9.68 -5.66 -4.70
CA PHE A 116 10.89 -5.00 -5.16
C PHE A 116 11.61 -4.38 -3.97
N PHE A 117 12.91 -4.58 -3.89
CA PHE A 117 13.69 -4.11 -2.75
C PHE A 117 15.18 -4.14 -3.09
N PRO A 118 15.98 -3.29 -2.41
CA PRO A 118 17.41 -3.32 -2.50
C PRO A 118 17.98 -4.51 -1.74
N GLU A 119 19.18 -4.89 -2.11
CA GLU A 119 19.97 -5.95 -1.47
C GLU A 119 21.15 -5.34 -0.73
N PHE A 120 21.53 -5.98 0.38
CA PHE A 120 22.48 -5.42 1.34
C PHE A 120 23.70 -6.33 1.56
N PRO A 121 24.46 -6.69 0.49
CA PRO A 121 25.62 -7.57 0.63
C PRO A 121 26.73 -6.95 1.49
N GLY A 122 26.78 -5.62 1.58
CA GLY A 122 27.70 -4.86 2.43
C GLY A 122 27.20 -4.53 3.83
N GLY A 123 26.06 -5.11 4.24
CA GLY A 123 25.38 -4.73 5.47
C GLY A 123 24.42 -3.55 5.27
N LEU A 124 23.96 -2.99 6.39
CA LEU A 124 22.98 -1.91 6.38
C LEU A 124 23.59 -0.64 5.77
N GLY A 125 22.86 0.08 4.93
CA GLY A 125 23.40 1.25 4.22
C GLY A 125 22.61 1.54 2.97
N ARG A 126 23.30 1.95 1.90
CA ARG A 126 22.71 2.27 0.60
C ARG A 126 22.00 1.08 -0.06
N GLY A 127 22.57 -0.11 0.09
CA GLY A 127 22.15 -1.28 -0.68
C GLY A 127 22.46 -1.13 -2.18
N VAL A 128 21.96 -2.08 -2.97
CA VAL A 128 22.04 -2.11 -4.44
C VAL A 128 20.81 -2.79 -5.04
N GLY A 129 20.49 -2.50 -6.31
CA GLY A 129 19.40 -3.14 -7.04
C GLY A 129 18.16 -2.25 -7.13
N ASP A 130 16.97 -2.86 -7.16
CA ASP A 130 15.70 -2.12 -7.22
C ASP A 130 15.53 -1.25 -5.96
N PHE A 131 15.14 0.00 -6.13
CA PHE A 131 14.94 0.96 -5.05
C PHE A 131 16.16 1.06 -4.14
N GLU A 132 17.32 1.39 -4.71
CA GLU A 132 18.50 1.72 -3.91
C GLU A 132 18.14 2.82 -2.90
N VAL A 133 18.73 2.78 -1.69
CA VAL A 133 18.44 3.79 -0.65
C VAL A 133 19.16 5.09 -0.99
N ASP A 134 18.58 5.77 -1.98
CA ASP A 134 18.96 7.02 -2.60
C ASP A 134 17.67 7.68 -3.10
N TYR A 135 17.48 8.97 -2.84
CA TYR A 135 16.23 9.65 -3.18
C TYR A 135 15.96 9.69 -4.69
N GLN A 136 17.00 9.87 -5.50
CA GLN A 136 16.89 9.98 -6.95
C GLN A 136 16.53 8.62 -7.54
N ASP A 137 17.24 7.57 -7.12
CA ASP A 137 17.01 6.19 -7.53
C ASP A 137 15.62 5.71 -7.13
N THR A 138 15.24 5.89 -5.85
CA THR A 138 13.91 5.56 -5.35
C THR A 138 12.80 6.18 -6.20
N SER A 139 12.94 7.47 -6.55
CA SER A 139 11.93 8.16 -7.35
C SER A 139 11.92 7.69 -8.80
N ALA A 140 13.10 7.47 -9.39
CA ALA A 140 13.23 6.98 -10.76
C ALA A 140 12.64 5.56 -10.92
N ASP A 141 12.96 4.67 -10.00
CA ASP A 141 12.41 3.31 -9.98
C ASP A 141 10.91 3.34 -9.72
N PHE A 142 10.43 4.10 -8.74
CA PHE A 142 9.01 4.16 -8.43
C PHE A 142 8.18 4.63 -9.64
N TRP A 143 8.54 5.78 -10.21
CA TRP A 143 7.75 6.43 -11.27
C TRP A 143 7.93 5.80 -12.65
N SER A 144 8.92 4.94 -12.85
CA SER A 144 9.00 4.08 -14.02
C SER A 144 8.18 2.80 -13.81
N LEU A 145 8.41 2.09 -12.71
CA LEU A 145 7.87 0.76 -12.44
C LEU A 145 6.37 0.77 -12.12
N VAL A 146 5.94 1.58 -11.15
CA VAL A 146 4.58 1.50 -10.59
C VAL A 146 3.52 1.88 -11.63
N PRO A 147 3.65 2.99 -12.40
CA PRO A 147 2.72 3.30 -13.48
C PRO A 147 2.75 2.27 -14.61
N ALA A 148 3.89 1.61 -14.85
CA ALA A 148 3.98 0.53 -15.83
C ALA A 148 3.39 -0.80 -15.32
N LEU A 149 3.13 -0.96 -14.02
CA LEU A 149 2.43 -2.10 -13.45
C LEU A 149 0.92 -1.87 -13.30
N GLU A 150 0.50 -0.63 -13.06
CA GLU A 150 -0.89 -0.26 -12.72
C GLU A 150 -1.44 -1.13 -11.58
N PRO A 151 -0.77 -1.15 -10.41
CA PRO A 151 -1.18 -1.99 -9.31
C PRO A 151 -2.47 -1.48 -8.67
N VAL A 152 -3.28 -2.44 -8.26
CA VAL A 152 -4.57 -2.21 -7.63
C VAL A 152 -4.42 -2.04 -6.12
N GLY A 153 -3.25 -2.39 -5.58
CA GLY A 153 -2.85 -2.11 -4.21
C GLY A 153 -1.33 -2.04 -4.06
N ILE A 154 -0.85 -1.21 -3.14
CA ILE A 154 0.57 -1.03 -2.82
C ILE A 154 0.78 -1.22 -1.31
N VAL A 155 1.81 -1.95 -0.90
CA VAL A 155 2.23 -2.07 0.50
C VAL A 155 3.71 -1.82 0.58
N THR A 156 4.10 -0.70 1.18
CA THR A 156 5.50 -0.38 1.40
C THR A 156 5.92 -0.78 2.81
N PHE A 157 7.11 -1.34 2.96
CA PHE A 157 7.69 -1.72 4.24
C PHE A 157 9.07 -1.10 4.41
N SER A 158 9.40 -0.70 5.62
CA SER A 158 10.76 -0.30 5.98
C SER A 158 11.14 -0.81 7.36
N ARG A 159 12.44 -0.98 7.57
CA ARG A 159 13.01 -1.19 8.91
C ARG A 159 12.73 0.04 9.79
N GLY A 160 12.11 -0.19 10.94
CA GLY A 160 11.84 0.82 11.97
C GLY A 160 12.79 0.73 13.16
N ASN A 161 12.29 1.16 14.32
CA ASN A 161 13.02 1.23 15.59
C ASN A 161 13.50 -0.13 16.12
N VAL A 162 14.40 -0.07 17.11
CA VAL A 162 14.87 -1.27 17.82
C VAL A 162 13.73 -1.86 18.65
N GLY A 163 13.33 -3.08 18.30
CA GLY A 163 12.27 -3.80 18.99
C GLY A 163 11.51 -4.74 18.06
N VAL A 164 10.32 -5.14 18.49
CA VAL A 164 9.45 -6.09 17.78
C VAL A 164 8.18 -5.42 17.27
N GLU A 165 8.28 -4.13 16.94
CA GLU A 165 7.19 -3.31 16.47
C GLU A 165 6.70 -3.75 15.09
N TRP A 166 5.39 -3.67 14.91
CA TRP A 166 4.71 -3.73 13.62
C TRP A 166 3.80 -2.51 13.53
N ASP A 167 4.38 -1.41 13.05
CA ASP A 167 3.78 -0.10 13.06
C ASP A 167 3.09 0.17 11.72
N ILE A 168 1.77 0.32 11.75
CA ILE A 168 0.97 0.57 10.55
C ILE A 168 0.73 2.08 10.48
N GLU A 169 1.36 2.76 9.52
CA GLU A 169 1.37 4.21 9.48
C GLU A 169 0.08 4.82 8.95
N GLY A 170 -0.35 5.92 9.57
CA GLY A 170 -1.52 6.69 9.15
C GLY A 170 -1.33 7.48 7.85
N GLY A 171 -0.09 7.60 7.35
CA GLY A 171 0.25 8.31 6.12
C GLY A 171 1.67 8.88 6.18
N ASN A 172 2.06 9.59 5.13
CA ASN A 172 3.42 10.13 4.96
C ASN A 172 3.38 11.60 4.52
N ARG A 173 4.49 12.32 4.66
CA ARG A 173 4.55 13.78 4.45
C ARG A 173 5.75 14.23 3.61
N THR A 174 5.61 15.33 2.86
CA THR A 174 6.74 15.96 2.15
C THR A 174 7.48 17.01 2.99
N TYR A 175 8.74 17.27 2.62
CA TYR A 175 9.55 18.33 3.19
C TYR A 175 10.23 19.15 2.09
N SER A 176 10.74 20.34 2.46
CA SER A 176 11.70 21.04 1.61
C SER A 176 12.98 20.20 1.48
N SER A 177 13.70 20.35 0.37
CA SER A 177 14.90 19.55 0.08
C SER A 177 15.88 19.52 1.27
N ALA A 178 16.15 20.68 1.88
CA ALA A 178 17.07 20.80 3.02
C ALA A 178 16.60 20.13 4.32
N ALA A 179 15.30 19.88 4.48
CA ALA A 179 14.72 19.25 5.66
C ALA A 179 14.71 17.72 5.57
N TRP A 180 14.93 17.14 4.39
CA TRP A 180 15.22 15.72 4.26
C TRP A 180 16.59 15.39 4.87
N THR A 181 16.65 14.28 5.59
CA THR A 181 17.90 13.72 6.11
C THR A 181 18.75 13.25 4.94
N PRO A 182 20.05 13.59 4.89
CA PRO A 182 20.95 13.11 3.85
C PRO A 182 20.99 11.58 3.77
N ASP A 183 20.88 11.03 2.58
CA ASP A 183 21.14 9.61 2.29
C ASP A 183 22.65 9.34 2.08
N TYR A 184 22.96 8.25 1.38
CA TYR A 184 24.30 7.72 1.21
C TYR A 184 25.03 8.15 -0.09
N LEU A 185 24.33 8.72 -1.08
CA LEU A 185 24.92 9.00 -2.40
C LEU A 185 24.59 10.42 -2.88
N ALA A 186 25.60 11.14 -3.37
CA ALA A 186 25.38 12.50 -3.85
C ALA A 186 24.61 12.49 -5.19
N PRO A 187 23.58 13.34 -5.36
CA PRO A 187 23.09 14.34 -4.40
C PRO A 187 22.23 13.75 -3.27
N THR A 188 22.66 13.92 -2.01
CA THR A 188 22.12 13.14 -0.88
C THR A 188 20.73 13.52 -0.39
N ARG A 189 20.03 14.38 -1.13
CA ARG A 189 18.71 14.90 -0.81
C ARG A 189 17.92 15.03 -2.11
N PRO A 190 16.58 15.02 -2.05
CA PRO A 190 15.75 15.19 -3.24
C PRO A 190 16.13 16.46 -4.02
N THR A 191 16.44 16.29 -5.29
CA THR A 191 16.78 17.38 -6.22
C THR A 191 15.50 18.02 -6.76
N ALA A 192 15.60 19.27 -7.21
CA ALA A 192 14.45 20.08 -7.59
C ALA A 192 13.63 19.52 -8.78
N ASP A 193 14.22 18.62 -9.57
CA ASP A 193 13.60 17.94 -10.71
C ASP A 193 12.73 16.73 -10.30
N LEU A 194 12.87 16.21 -9.08
CA LEU A 194 12.06 15.07 -8.62
C LEU A 194 10.59 15.50 -8.42
N PRO A 195 9.60 14.67 -8.83
CA PRO A 195 8.18 15.03 -8.74
C PRO A 195 7.74 15.50 -7.35
N ILE A 196 8.23 14.86 -6.29
CA ILE A 196 7.90 15.21 -4.90
C ILE A 196 8.33 16.63 -4.53
N MET A 197 9.34 17.20 -5.19
CA MET A 197 9.81 18.57 -4.93
C MET A 197 8.91 19.65 -5.53
N SER A 198 7.94 19.27 -6.36
CA SER A 198 6.87 20.16 -6.83
C SER A 198 5.74 20.33 -5.81
N GLU A 199 5.66 19.43 -4.81
CA GLU A 199 4.64 19.46 -3.78
C GLU A 199 4.94 20.54 -2.74
N THR A 200 3.89 21.13 -2.16
CA THR A 200 4.07 22.07 -1.04
C THR A 200 4.65 21.32 0.16
N PRO A 201 5.76 21.78 0.78
CA PRO A 201 6.30 21.15 1.99
C PRO A 201 5.25 21.02 3.09
N GLY A 202 5.19 19.84 3.71
CA GLY A 202 4.19 19.50 4.71
C GLY A 202 2.90 18.91 4.14
N THR A 203 2.80 18.73 2.82
CA THR A 203 1.68 17.98 2.22
C THR A 203 1.67 16.56 2.76
N VAL A 204 0.49 16.06 3.12
CA VAL A 204 0.29 14.72 3.67
C VAL A 204 -0.46 13.87 2.65
N ARG A 205 -0.03 12.62 2.49
CA ARG A 205 -0.78 11.57 1.79
C ARG A 205 -1.12 10.48 2.79
N TYR A 206 -2.42 10.32 3.05
CA TYR A 206 -2.91 9.40 4.07
C TYR A 206 -2.90 7.96 3.58
N SER A 207 -2.60 7.04 4.49
CA SER A 207 -2.75 5.61 4.28
C SER A 207 -4.21 5.27 4.05
N THR A 208 -4.44 4.35 3.12
CA THR A 208 -5.76 3.79 2.78
C THR A 208 -5.81 2.28 3.01
N HIS A 209 -4.79 1.73 3.67
CA HIS A 209 -4.80 0.35 4.13
C HIS A 209 -5.96 0.09 5.11
N PRO A 210 -6.47 -1.14 5.18
CA PRO A 210 -7.39 -1.58 6.23
C PRO A 210 -6.62 -1.77 7.55
N MET A 211 -6.15 -0.66 8.14
CA MET A 211 -5.17 -0.65 9.23
C MET A 211 -5.68 -1.36 10.49
N ALA A 212 -6.96 -1.19 10.83
CA ALA A 212 -7.56 -1.83 12.01
C ALA A 212 -7.63 -3.35 11.85
N GLU A 213 -7.97 -3.82 10.65
CA GLU A 213 -8.03 -5.23 10.27
C GLU A 213 -6.63 -5.83 10.23
N ILE A 214 -5.65 -5.11 9.66
CA ILE A 214 -4.24 -5.52 9.68
C ILE A 214 -3.78 -5.68 11.12
N ARG A 215 -3.91 -4.64 11.95
CA ARG A 215 -3.50 -4.65 13.36
C ARG A 215 -4.08 -5.86 14.10
N THR A 216 -5.40 -6.00 14.04
CA THR A 216 -6.12 -7.06 14.76
C THR A 216 -5.68 -8.44 14.29
N SER A 217 -5.57 -8.63 12.97
CA SER A 217 -5.27 -9.95 12.39
C SER A 217 -3.81 -10.38 12.58
N VAL A 218 -2.86 -9.44 12.61
CA VAL A 218 -1.45 -9.74 12.92
C VAL A 218 -1.28 -10.04 14.41
N GLN A 219 -1.96 -9.28 15.30
CA GLN A 219 -1.95 -9.57 16.75
C GLN A 219 -2.46 -10.99 17.05
N GLN A 220 -3.50 -11.44 16.34
CA GLN A 220 -4.09 -12.76 16.51
C GLN A 220 -3.16 -13.92 16.11
N LEU A 221 -2.09 -13.67 15.35
CA LEU A 221 -1.09 -14.70 15.05
C LEU A 221 -0.29 -15.12 16.30
N GLY A 222 -0.29 -14.32 17.37
CA GLY A 222 0.42 -14.65 18.61
C GLY A 222 1.94 -14.66 18.48
N LEU A 223 2.50 -13.88 17.53
CA LEU A 223 3.94 -13.85 17.22
C LEU A 223 4.79 -13.08 18.25
N GLY A 224 4.16 -12.47 19.26
CA GLY A 224 4.83 -11.62 20.25
C GLY A 224 5.24 -10.24 19.72
N LEU A 225 4.66 -9.79 18.60
CA LEU A 225 4.91 -8.47 18.01
C LEU A 225 4.13 -7.38 18.76
N ASN A 226 4.71 -6.18 18.86
CA ASN A 226 4.00 -4.98 19.28
C ASN A 226 3.34 -4.32 18.07
N VAL A 227 2.08 -4.69 17.80
CA VAL A 227 1.36 -4.23 16.62
C VAL A 227 0.48 -3.02 16.96
N TYR A 228 0.66 -1.90 16.28
CA TYR A 228 -0.12 -0.69 16.52
C TYR A 228 -0.31 0.14 15.24
N ILE A 229 -1.13 1.19 15.34
CA ILE A 229 -1.35 2.16 14.27
C ILE A 229 -0.78 3.48 14.76
N SER A 230 0.16 4.06 14.03
CA SER A 230 0.70 5.39 14.29
C SER A 230 -0.09 6.47 13.53
N PRO A 231 0.04 7.75 13.93
CA PRO A 231 -0.40 8.86 13.09
C PRO A 231 0.39 8.92 11.77
N VAL A 232 0.29 10.05 11.07
CA VAL A 232 1.15 10.32 9.91
C VAL A 232 2.62 10.31 10.35
N ASP A 233 3.45 9.60 9.61
CA ASP A 233 4.89 9.54 9.76
C ASP A 233 5.52 10.93 9.61
N ASP A 234 6.31 11.32 10.61
CA ASP A 234 7.08 12.55 10.65
C ASP A 234 8.58 12.32 10.39
N GLY A 235 8.95 11.10 10.01
CA GLY A 235 10.25 10.71 9.51
C GLY A 235 10.69 11.55 8.32
N THR A 236 11.97 11.90 8.29
CA THR A 236 12.57 12.75 7.24
C THR A 236 13.53 11.96 6.36
N PHE A 237 13.40 10.63 6.31
CA PHE A 237 14.25 9.74 5.51
C PHE A 237 13.46 8.91 4.50
N LEU A 238 14.11 7.89 3.93
CA LEU A 238 13.60 7.14 2.78
C LEU A 238 12.35 6.29 3.07
N SER A 239 12.06 5.93 4.33
CA SER A 239 10.82 5.22 4.70
C SER A 239 9.59 6.09 4.45
N ASN A 240 9.57 7.29 5.03
CA ASN A 240 8.54 8.28 4.77
C ASN A 240 8.45 8.62 3.28
N TYR A 241 9.61 8.73 2.61
CA TYR A 241 9.68 9.06 1.19
C TYR A 241 9.00 8.02 0.28
N ILE A 242 9.31 6.73 0.44
CA ILE A 242 8.69 5.66 -0.38
C ILE A 242 7.22 5.45 0.00
N GLY A 243 6.88 5.57 1.29
CA GLY A 243 5.49 5.56 1.76
C GLY A 243 4.67 6.68 1.12
N TYR A 244 5.25 7.89 1.01
CA TYR A 244 4.63 9.03 0.33
C TYR A 244 4.34 8.73 -1.14
N HIS A 245 5.30 8.14 -1.87
CA HIS A 245 5.13 7.79 -3.28
C HIS A 245 3.98 6.79 -3.46
N GLY A 246 3.91 5.74 -2.62
CA GLY A 246 2.82 4.77 -2.63
C GLY A 246 1.44 5.41 -2.41
N ASN A 247 1.32 6.22 -1.35
CA ASN A 247 0.08 6.92 -1.02
C ASN A 247 -0.30 7.98 -2.08
N TRP A 248 0.69 8.61 -2.71
CA TRP A 248 0.48 9.58 -3.78
C TRP A 248 -0.04 8.93 -5.05
N TYR A 249 0.58 7.82 -5.51
CA TYR A 249 0.09 7.05 -6.66
C TYR A 249 -1.36 6.61 -6.46
N ARG A 250 -1.68 6.07 -5.28
CA ARG A 250 -3.05 5.73 -4.91
C ARG A 250 -4.01 6.92 -5.01
N LEU A 251 -3.60 8.10 -4.55
CA LEU A 251 -4.48 9.26 -4.62
C LEU A 251 -4.76 9.68 -6.07
N MET A 252 -3.74 9.65 -6.93
CA MET A 252 -3.87 9.94 -8.36
C MET A 252 -4.85 8.98 -9.05
N HIS A 253 -4.85 7.71 -8.64
CA HIS A 253 -5.66 6.64 -9.23
C HIS A 253 -6.80 6.18 -8.30
N SER A 254 -7.43 7.13 -7.62
CA SER A 254 -8.40 6.85 -6.55
C SER A 254 -9.82 6.64 -7.02
N ALA A 255 -10.16 7.12 -8.21
CA ALA A 255 -11.49 7.03 -8.77
C ALA A 255 -11.77 5.59 -9.22
N LEU A 256 -12.92 5.04 -8.81
CA LEU A 256 -13.31 3.66 -9.18
C LEU A 256 -13.55 3.47 -10.69
N THR A 257 -13.60 4.56 -11.45
CA THR A 257 -13.68 4.59 -12.91
C THR A 257 -12.32 4.75 -13.60
N ASP A 258 -11.23 4.94 -12.85
CA ASP A 258 -9.88 5.07 -13.40
C ASP A 258 -9.39 3.72 -13.98
N PRO A 259 -8.97 3.66 -15.25
CA PRO A 259 -8.38 2.45 -15.85
C PRO A 259 -7.11 1.93 -15.14
N ALA A 260 -6.43 2.78 -14.38
CA ALA A 260 -5.27 2.46 -13.55
C ALA A 260 -5.61 2.45 -12.05
N LEU A 261 -6.89 2.26 -11.70
CA LEU A 261 -7.39 2.25 -10.33
C LEU A 261 -6.45 1.53 -9.36
N CYS A 262 -6.02 2.27 -8.35
CA CYS A 262 -5.39 1.75 -7.15
C CYS A 262 -6.39 1.93 -6.00
N ILE A 263 -6.69 0.86 -5.27
CA ILE A 263 -7.72 0.86 -4.22
C ILE A 263 -7.14 1.21 -2.86
N CYS A 264 -5.91 0.78 -2.57
CA CYS A 264 -5.25 1.12 -1.31
C CYS A 264 -3.72 1.15 -1.43
N ALA A 265 -3.12 2.05 -0.66
CA ALA A 265 -1.70 2.12 -0.40
C ALA A 265 -1.44 2.49 1.06
N GLY A 266 -0.23 2.23 1.53
CA GLY A 266 0.21 2.53 2.90
C GLY A 266 1.61 2.01 3.18
N HIS A 267 2.10 2.35 4.38
CA HIS A 267 3.44 2.00 4.86
C HIS A 267 3.36 1.23 6.18
N ILE A 268 4.28 0.28 6.38
CA ILE A 268 4.44 -0.46 7.63
C ILE A 268 5.92 -0.45 8.04
N HIS A 269 6.22 0.14 9.20
CA HIS A 269 7.54 -0.01 9.82
C HIS A 269 7.63 -1.32 10.60
N VAL A 270 8.77 -1.99 10.46
CA VAL A 270 9.05 -3.28 11.11
C VAL A 270 10.26 -3.16 12.01
N GLY A 271 10.07 -3.45 13.30
CA GLY A 271 11.11 -3.35 14.31
C GLY A 271 12.31 -4.25 14.02
N THR A 272 13.51 -3.80 14.41
CA THR A 272 14.76 -4.47 14.01
C THR A 272 14.99 -5.85 14.63
N ALA A 273 14.29 -6.17 15.73
CA ALA A 273 14.36 -7.45 16.41
C ALA A 273 13.26 -8.44 15.95
N VAL A 274 12.39 -8.03 15.01
CA VAL A 274 11.48 -8.96 14.34
C VAL A 274 12.30 -9.96 13.52
N SER A 275 12.17 -11.24 13.83
CA SER A 275 12.80 -12.30 13.03
C SER A 275 12.21 -12.33 11.63
N VAL A 276 13.02 -12.70 10.62
CA VAL A 276 12.53 -12.84 9.24
C VAL A 276 11.31 -13.76 9.17
N ALA A 277 11.32 -14.88 9.90
CA ALA A 277 10.19 -15.80 9.94
C ALA A 277 8.90 -15.16 10.50
N ASN A 278 8.99 -14.39 11.58
CA ASN A 278 7.83 -13.67 12.11
C ASN A 278 7.39 -12.54 11.16
N GLY A 279 8.34 -11.84 10.56
CA GLY A 279 8.08 -10.82 9.54
C GLY A 279 7.35 -11.39 8.33
N GLU A 280 7.74 -12.57 7.83
CA GLU A 280 7.08 -13.24 6.71
C GLU A 280 5.61 -13.54 7.02
N LEU A 281 5.34 -14.07 8.22
CA LEU A 281 3.99 -14.39 8.66
C LEU A 281 3.13 -13.13 8.82
N ALA A 282 3.68 -12.08 9.45
CA ALA A 282 2.99 -10.81 9.65
C ALA A 282 2.76 -10.06 8.32
N ALA A 283 3.72 -10.05 7.40
CA ALA A 283 3.61 -9.44 6.08
C ALA A 283 2.52 -10.11 5.24
N ARG A 284 2.51 -11.45 5.18
CA ARG A 284 1.46 -12.21 4.49
C ARG A 284 0.09 -11.96 5.11
N GLN A 285 0.00 -11.89 6.44
CA GLN A 285 -1.27 -11.62 7.10
C GLN A 285 -1.78 -10.21 6.80
N SER A 286 -0.88 -9.21 6.79
CA SER A 286 -1.19 -7.83 6.41
C SER A 286 -1.68 -7.76 4.97
N LEU A 287 -0.97 -8.43 4.05
CA LEU A 287 -1.34 -8.55 2.65
C LEU A 287 -2.73 -9.19 2.48
N ARG A 288 -3.07 -10.26 3.21
CA ARG A 288 -4.42 -10.84 3.14
C ARG A 288 -5.51 -9.83 3.48
N ARG A 289 -5.31 -8.96 4.47
CA ARG A 289 -6.29 -7.91 4.80
C ARG A 289 -6.38 -6.86 3.71
N VAL A 290 -5.25 -6.48 3.11
CA VAL A 290 -5.22 -5.64 1.91
C VAL A 290 -6.03 -6.29 0.78
N LEU A 291 -5.80 -7.56 0.47
CA LEU A 291 -6.55 -8.27 -0.57
C LEU A 291 -8.06 -8.35 -0.26
N ASP A 292 -8.46 -8.53 1.01
CA ASP A 292 -9.87 -8.49 1.40
C ASP A 292 -10.51 -7.12 1.07
N ARG A 293 -9.77 -6.02 1.31
CA ARG A 293 -10.22 -4.67 0.94
C ARG A 293 -10.32 -4.49 -0.58
N LEU A 294 -9.38 -5.06 -1.33
CA LEU A 294 -9.42 -5.05 -2.79
C LEU A 294 -10.66 -5.81 -3.28
N ASP A 295 -10.88 -7.03 -2.83
CA ASP A 295 -12.02 -7.87 -3.23
C ASP A 295 -13.36 -7.15 -3.00
N GLN A 296 -13.53 -6.49 -1.85
CA GLN A 296 -14.73 -5.72 -1.54
C GLN A 296 -15.00 -4.60 -2.55
N GLN A 297 -13.98 -3.84 -2.94
CA GLN A 297 -14.14 -2.72 -3.87
C GLN A 297 -14.34 -3.21 -5.30
N LEU A 298 -13.62 -4.27 -5.69
CA LEU A 298 -13.78 -4.85 -7.02
C LEU A 298 -15.13 -5.54 -7.21
N ALA A 299 -15.72 -6.09 -6.15
CA ALA A 299 -17.09 -6.60 -6.20
C ALA A 299 -18.10 -5.51 -6.57
N VAL A 300 -17.95 -4.30 -6.01
CA VAL A 300 -18.81 -3.15 -6.35
C VAL A 300 -18.65 -2.77 -7.83
N ILE A 301 -17.41 -2.69 -8.32
CA ILE A 301 -17.13 -2.33 -9.73
C ILE A 301 -17.68 -3.38 -10.69
N ARG A 302 -17.61 -4.67 -10.35
CA ARG A 302 -18.11 -5.76 -11.21
C ARG A 302 -19.63 -5.82 -11.26
N ALA A 303 -20.31 -5.46 -10.18
CA ALA A 303 -21.77 -5.53 -10.11
C ALA A 303 -22.48 -4.33 -10.77
N ARG A 304 -21.75 -3.26 -11.13
CA ARG A 304 -22.37 -2.09 -11.75
C ARG A 304 -22.93 -2.45 -13.13
N GLY A 305 -24.10 -1.93 -13.47
CA GLY A 305 -24.78 -2.26 -14.72
C GLY A 305 -25.51 -3.60 -14.75
N ASP A 306 -25.29 -4.53 -13.81
CA ASP A 306 -26.10 -5.76 -13.65
C ASP A 306 -27.36 -5.42 -12.84
N LEU A 307 -28.38 -4.89 -13.53
CA LEU A 307 -29.62 -4.35 -12.96
C LEU A 307 -30.76 -5.37 -12.92
N ASN A 308 -30.62 -6.50 -13.59
CA ASN A 308 -31.53 -7.63 -13.40
C ASN A 308 -31.01 -8.63 -12.34
N CYS A 309 -29.77 -8.44 -11.85
CA CYS A 309 -29.09 -9.26 -10.86
C CYS A 309 -28.90 -10.73 -11.28
N ASP A 310 -28.78 -11.01 -12.58
CA ASP A 310 -28.50 -12.35 -13.11
C ASP A 310 -27.01 -12.71 -13.09
N GLY A 311 -26.15 -11.73 -12.77
CA GLY A 311 -24.71 -11.89 -12.63
C GLY A 311 -23.92 -11.50 -13.87
N GLU A 312 -24.58 -11.03 -14.94
CA GLU A 312 -23.95 -10.51 -16.15
C GLU A 312 -24.42 -9.08 -16.41
N THR A 313 -23.52 -8.20 -16.86
CA THR A 313 -23.88 -6.87 -17.37
C THR A 313 -24.02 -6.97 -18.89
N ASN A 314 -25.24 -7.10 -19.41
CA ASN A 314 -25.50 -7.32 -20.82
C ASN A 314 -26.82 -6.66 -21.29
N GLY A 315 -27.26 -6.95 -22.51
CA GLY A 315 -28.45 -6.34 -23.09
C GLY A 315 -29.75 -6.57 -22.30
N PHE A 316 -29.80 -7.58 -21.42
CA PHE A 316 -30.95 -7.87 -20.55
C PHE A 316 -31.07 -6.90 -19.37
N ASP A 317 -30.05 -6.09 -19.10
CA ASP A 317 -30.09 -5.04 -18.08
C ASP A 317 -30.70 -3.73 -18.57
N ILE A 318 -30.90 -3.55 -19.89
CA ILE A 318 -31.34 -2.27 -20.46
C ILE A 318 -32.70 -1.85 -19.90
N ASP A 319 -33.69 -2.75 -19.92
CA ASP A 319 -35.03 -2.45 -19.42
C ASP A 319 -35.01 -2.18 -17.90
N ALA A 320 -34.19 -2.93 -17.17
CA ALA A 320 -34.01 -2.77 -15.72
C ALA A 320 -33.33 -1.42 -15.38
N PHE A 321 -32.32 -1.02 -16.15
CA PHE A 321 -31.61 0.25 -16.02
C PHE A 321 -32.53 1.44 -16.31
N VAL A 322 -33.31 1.40 -17.40
CA VAL A 322 -34.32 2.43 -17.70
C VAL A 322 -35.34 2.51 -16.57
N LEU A 323 -35.84 1.36 -16.09
CA LEU A 323 -36.80 1.32 -14.99
C LEU A 323 -36.23 1.93 -13.70
N ALA A 324 -34.98 1.60 -13.35
CA ALA A 324 -34.28 2.16 -12.20
C ALA A 324 -34.20 3.69 -12.25
N MET A 325 -33.91 4.27 -13.42
CA MET A 325 -33.82 5.73 -13.59
C MET A 325 -35.18 6.43 -13.50
N VAL A 326 -36.25 5.84 -14.07
CA VAL A 326 -37.54 6.54 -14.21
C VAL A 326 -38.52 6.24 -13.07
N ASN A 327 -38.39 5.09 -12.41
CA ASN A 327 -39.29 4.69 -11.32
C ASN A 327 -38.63 3.66 -10.38
N ALA A 328 -37.95 4.17 -9.35
CA ALA A 328 -37.28 3.36 -8.34
C ALA A 328 -38.21 2.39 -7.59
N GLU A 329 -39.46 2.76 -7.33
CA GLU A 329 -40.43 1.89 -6.64
C GLU A 329 -40.84 0.71 -7.53
N ALA A 330 -41.09 0.95 -8.82
CA ALA A 330 -41.39 -0.10 -9.78
C ALA A 330 -40.18 -1.00 -10.04
N TYR A 331 -38.97 -0.45 -10.06
CA TYR A 331 -37.73 -1.24 -10.13
C TYR A 331 -37.61 -2.18 -8.92
N ALA A 332 -37.77 -1.67 -7.70
CA ALA A 332 -37.68 -2.48 -6.48
C ALA A 332 -38.75 -3.59 -6.41
N ALA A 333 -39.93 -3.35 -7.00
CA ALA A 333 -40.97 -4.36 -7.13
C ALA A 333 -40.67 -5.42 -8.19
N ALA A 334 -40.04 -5.03 -9.30
CA ALA A 334 -39.70 -5.93 -10.42
C ALA A 334 -38.46 -6.79 -10.14
N TYR A 335 -37.46 -6.23 -9.45
CA TYR A 335 -36.17 -6.87 -9.15
C TYR A 335 -35.91 -6.91 -7.64
N PRO A 336 -36.71 -7.68 -6.88
CA PRO A 336 -36.61 -7.70 -5.42
C PRO A 336 -35.23 -8.21 -4.97
N GLY A 337 -34.56 -7.42 -4.13
CA GLY A 337 -33.22 -7.74 -3.63
C GLY A 337 -32.07 -7.29 -4.55
N CYS A 338 -32.37 -6.74 -5.73
CA CYS A 338 -31.37 -6.12 -6.58
C CYS A 338 -31.13 -4.67 -6.15
N ASP A 339 -29.87 -4.31 -5.91
CA ASP A 339 -29.51 -2.96 -5.47
C ASP A 339 -29.63 -1.97 -6.63
N ILE A 340 -30.53 -1.00 -6.51
CA ILE A 340 -30.71 0.07 -7.50
C ILE A 340 -29.43 0.91 -7.67
N GLY A 341 -28.56 0.95 -6.67
CA GLY A 341 -27.26 1.62 -6.74
C GLY A 341 -26.34 1.06 -7.83
N ARG A 342 -26.63 -0.13 -8.38
CA ARG A 342 -25.90 -0.66 -9.55
C ARG A 342 -26.14 0.16 -10.83
N ALA A 343 -27.18 1.00 -10.87
CA ALA A 343 -27.42 1.94 -11.95
C ALA A 343 -26.57 3.22 -11.85
N ASP A 344 -25.89 3.48 -10.74
CA ASP A 344 -24.87 4.54 -10.62
C ASP A 344 -23.56 4.03 -11.25
N VAL A 345 -23.54 3.98 -12.58
CA VAL A 345 -22.47 3.35 -13.35
C VAL A 345 -21.22 4.24 -13.39
N ASN A 346 -21.38 5.56 -13.30
CA ASN A 346 -20.25 6.49 -13.17
C ASN A 346 -19.72 6.60 -11.72
N LEU A 347 -20.41 5.99 -10.75
CA LEU A 347 -20.03 5.92 -9.33
C LEU A 347 -19.92 7.30 -8.67
N ASN A 348 -20.79 8.24 -9.05
CA ASN A 348 -20.84 9.60 -8.48
C ASN A 348 -21.78 9.72 -7.26
N GLY A 349 -22.47 8.65 -6.89
CA GLY A 349 -23.43 8.56 -5.80
C GLY A 349 -24.87 8.89 -6.20
N ARG A 350 -25.17 9.01 -7.50
CA ARG A 350 -26.51 9.31 -8.03
C ARG A 350 -26.82 8.43 -9.22
N VAL A 351 -28.07 7.98 -9.30
CA VAL A 351 -28.62 7.34 -10.49
C VAL A 351 -29.34 8.40 -11.29
N ASP A 352 -28.72 8.86 -12.38
CA ASP A 352 -29.31 9.86 -13.28
C ASP A 352 -28.85 9.70 -14.74
N HIS A 353 -29.18 10.66 -15.59
CA HIS A 353 -28.85 10.58 -17.02
C HIS A 353 -27.34 10.56 -17.32
N PHE A 354 -26.48 10.93 -16.38
CA PHE A 354 -25.03 10.81 -16.53
C PHE A 354 -24.53 9.36 -16.43
N ASP A 355 -25.40 8.41 -16.09
CA ASP A 355 -25.09 6.98 -16.09
C ASP A 355 -25.33 6.29 -17.44
N ILE A 356 -26.04 6.95 -18.36
CA ILE A 356 -26.41 6.36 -19.66
C ILE A 356 -25.17 6.02 -20.50
N ASP A 357 -24.30 7.00 -20.76
CA ASP A 357 -23.11 6.78 -21.59
C ASP A 357 -22.15 5.74 -20.96
N PRO A 358 -21.84 5.80 -19.64
CA PRO A 358 -21.09 4.76 -18.95
C PRO A 358 -21.74 3.37 -19.02
N PHE A 359 -23.06 3.28 -18.88
CA PHE A 359 -23.78 2.01 -18.99
C PHE A 359 -23.66 1.41 -20.39
N VAL A 360 -23.84 2.22 -21.44
CA VAL A 360 -23.60 1.80 -22.83
C VAL A 360 -22.16 1.32 -23.02
N ALA A 361 -21.18 2.01 -22.42
CA ALA A 361 -19.79 1.58 -22.49
C ALA A 361 -19.54 0.21 -21.86
N LEU A 362 -20.27 -0.17 -20.79
CA LEU A 362 -20.20 -1.51 -20.19
C LEU A 362 -20.78 -2.58 -21.11
N LEU A 363 -21.93 -2.30 -21.74
CA LEU A 363 -22.57 -3.24 -22.66
C LEU A 363 -21.74 -3.55 -23.91
N MET A 364 -20.78 -2.67 -24.23
CA MET A 364 -19.87 -2.82 -25.36
C MET A 364 -18.55 -3.52 -25.01
N GLN A 365 -18.33 -3.89 -23.74
CA GLN A 365 -17.14 -4.65 -23.35
C GLN A 365 -17.28 -6.12 -23.83
N PRO A 366 -16.23 -6.69 -24.42
CA PRO A 366 -16.27 -8.04 -25.02
C PRO A 366 -16.32 -9.18 -24.01
#